data_AF-A0A1L9V791-F1
#
_entry.id   AF-A0A1L9V791-F1
#
_cell.length_a   1.000
_cell.length_b   1.000
_cell.length_c   1.000
_cell.angle_alpha   90.00
_cell.angle_beta   90.00
_cell.angle_gamma   90.00
#
_symmetry.space_group_name_H-M   'P 1'
#
loop_
_entity.id
_entity.type
_entity.pdbx_description
1 polymer ?
#
loop_
_entity_poly.entity_id
_entity_poly.type
_entity_poly.pdbx_seq_one_letter_code
_entity_poly.pdbx_strand_id
1 'polypeptide(L)'
;MPTHNICPDGDTTLTLTTTNPPTKLLVSSHHLITASSYYRTLLTGPFREATALRTNGYVNITLPDDNPTAMLAVMNAVHGRFFSVPGRKIKLELLKDIAVVVDKYELFESVSTMLSTWAATVRVGNPRASLRDIAKWLLCVSWAFNMSEAFRFVTKELVLDTGLDVELEGTCVPLNVGGEFLFHPPK
;
A
#
# COMPACT_ATOMS: atom_id res chain seq x y z
N MET A 1 -8.14 -1.30 -22.41
CA MET A 1 -7.63 -1.78 -21.12
C MET A 1 -6.34 -1.02 -20.83
N PRO A 2 -6.26 -0.19 -19.77
CA PRO A 2 -5.04 0.54 -19.44
C PRO A 2 -3.93 -0.45 -19.10
N THR A 3 -2.83 -0.40 -19.84
CA THR A 3 -1.62 -1.16 -19.56
C THR A 3 -0.49 -0.19 -19.26
N HIS A 4 0.08 -0.27 -18.07
CA HIS A 4 1.25 0.50 -17.67
C HIS A 4 2.48 -0.39 -17.77
N ASN A 5 3.39 -0.01 -18.66
CA ASN A 5 4.67 -0.70 -18.80
C ASN A 5 5.69 -0.08 -17.84
N ILE A 6 5.81 -0.65 -16.64
CA ILE A 6 6.73 -0.16 -15.61
C ILE A 6 8.14 -0.70 -15.89
N CYS A 7 8.23 -1.97 -16.28
CA CYS A 7 9.44 -2.65 -16.72
C CYS A 7 9.22 -3.26 -18.11
N PRO A 8 9.81 -2.67 -19.19
CA PRO A 8 9.62 -3.13 -20.57
C PRO A 8 9.94 -4.61 -20.80
N ASP A 9 10.99 -5.09 -20.14
CA ASP A 9 11.42 -6.50 -20.19
C ASP A 9 10.88 -7.29 -18.99
N GLY A 10 9.77 -6.83 -18.41
CA GLY A 10 9.13 -7.46 -17.27
C GLY A 10 8.55 -8.83 -17.59
N ASP A 11 8.51 -9.69 -16.59
CA ASP A 11 8.03 -11.08 -16.65
C ASP A 11 6.74 -11.29 -15.82
N THR A 12 6.26 -10.26 -15.15
CA THR A 12 5.13 -10.35 -14.22
C THR A 12 4.09 -9.32 -14.59
N THR A 13 2.85 -9.76 -14.82
CA THR A 13 1.72 -8.87 -15.05
C THR A 13 0.78 -8.87 -13.86
N LEU A 14 0.67 -7.74 -13.16
CA LEU A 14 -0.34 -7.53 -12.12
C LEU A 14 -1.63 -7.03 -12.78
N THR A 15 -2.73 -7.74 -12.61
CA THR A 15 -4.04 -7.41 -13.19
C THR A 15 -4.99 -6.99 -12.07
N LEU A 16 -5.30 -5.69 -12.00
CA LEU A 16 -6.22 -5.11 -11.03
C LEU A 16 -7.63 -5.06 -11.60
N THR A 17 -8.57 -5.72 -10.92
CA THR A 17 -9.96 -5.86 -11.41
C THR A 17 -10.96 -4.93 -10.72
N THR A 18 -10.48 -4.04 -9.84
CA THR A 18 -11.29 -2.98 -9.20
C THR A 18 -11.78 -1.91 -10.18
N THR A 19 -11.27 -1.88 -11.41
CA THR A 19 -11.75 -1.01 -12.50
C THR A 19 -12.31 -1.81 -13.66
N ASN A 20 -13.25 -1.22 -14.40
CA ASN A 20 -13.75 -1.78 -15.66
C ASN A 20 -13.51 -0.80 -16.82
N PRO A 21 -12.63 -1.12 -17.79
CA PRO A 21 -11.86 -2.37 -17.90
C PRO A 21 -10.75 -2.51 -16.82
N PRO A 22 -10.25 -3.73 -16.55
CA PRO A 22 -9.14 -3.96 -15.62
C PRO A 22 -7.89 -3.15 -15.97
N THR A 23 -7.09 -2.81 -14.97
CA THR A 23 -5.79 -2.17 -15.17
C THR A 23 -4.69 -3.23 -15.12
N LYS A 24 -3.73 -3.20 -16.05
CA LYS A 24 -2.56 -4.09 -16.04
C LYS A 24 -1.27 -3.34 -15.82
N LEU A 25 -0.39 -3.90 -15.00
CA LEU A 25 0.96 -3.39 -14.76
C LEU A 25 1.97 -4.46 -15.18
N LEU A 26 2.85 -4.15 -16.13
CA LEU A 26 3.99 -5.01 -16.47
C LEU A 26 5.18 -4.62 -15.61
N VAL A 27 5.64 -5.55 -14.78
CA VAL A 27 6.68 -5.40 -13.75
C VAL A 27 7.68 -6.55 -13.82
N SER A 28 8.78 -6.44 -13.09
CA SER A 28 9.82 -7.48 -13.01
C SER A 28 9.72 -8.24 -11.69
N SER A 29 9.58 -9.56 -11.77
CA SER A 29 9.54 -10.50 -10.63
C SER A 29 10.77 -10.34 -9.74
N HIS A 30 11.94 -10.10 -10.33
CA HIS A 30 13.19 -9.92 -9.59
C HIS A 30 13.12 -8.72 -8.64
N HIS A 31 12.57 -7.59 -9.09
CA HIS A 31 12.37 -6.43 -8.24
C HIS A 31 11.35 -6.71 -7.14
N LEU A 32 10.23 -7.37 -7.47
CA LEU A 32 9.22 -7.76 -6.48
C LEU A 32 9.79 -8.67 -5.38
N ILE A 33 10.50 -9.73 -5.79
CA ILE A 33 11.15 -10.69 -4.88
C ILE A 33 12.16 -9.98 -3.99
N THR A 34 12.93 -9.05 -4.54
CA THR A 34 13.95 -8.32 -3.79
C THR A 34 13.32 -7.38 -2.76
N ALA A 35 12.26 -6.67 -3.15
CA ALA A 35 11.64 -5.63 -2.33
C ALA A 35 10.63 -6.13 -1.29
N SER A 36 10.11 -7.36 -1.40
CA SER A 36 8.99 -7.85 -0.59
C SER A 36 9.13 -9.33 -0.24
N SER A 37 9.03 -9.65 1.05
CA SER A 37 8.98 -11.04 1.54
C SER A 37 7.70 -11.76 1.10
N TYR A 38 6.57 -11.06 1.03
CA TYR A 38 5.34 -11.57 0.43
C TYR A 38 5.58 -12.05 -1.02
N TYR A 39 6.10 -11.18 -1.89
CA TYR A 39 6.31 -11.53 -3.29
C TYR A 39 7.42 -12.56 -3.46
N ARG A 40 8.47 -12.51 -2.63
CA ARG A 40 9.49 -13.57 -2.56
C ARG A 40 8.84 -14.92 -2.30
N THR A 41 7.99 -15.01 -1.29
CA THR A 41 7.28 -16.24 -0.93
C THR A 41 6.38 -16.70 -2.08
N LEU A 42 5.59 -15.80 -2.66
CA LEU A 42 4.66 -16.09 -3.75
C LEU A 42 5.37 -16.58 -5.03
N LEU A 43 6.50 -15.96 -5.39
CA LEU A 43 7.17 -16.16 -6.68
C LEU A 43 8.34 -17.15 -6.65
N THR A 44 8.80 -17.55 -5.46
CA THR A 44 9.86 -18.57 -5.30
C THR A 44 9.38 -19.84 -4.61
N GLY A 45 8.25 -19.77 -3.90
CA GLY A 45 7.71 -20.88 -3.11
C GLY A 45 6.95 -21.94 -3.92
N PRO A 46 6.10 -22.74 -3.24
CA PRO A 46 5.35 -23.85 -3.84
C PRO A 46 4.05 -23.42 -4.53
N PHE A 47 3.88 -22.13 -4.81
CA PHE A 47 2.65 -21.59 -5.38
C PHE A 47 2.58 -21.77 -6.91
N ARG A 48 1.37 -21.67 -7.46
CA ARG A 48 1.14 -21.77 -8.91
C ARG A 48 1.84 -20.63 -9.67
N GLU A 49 1.94 -19.47 -9.05
CA GLU A 49 2.57 -18.27 -9.59
C GLU A 49 4.07 -18.50 -9.79
N ALA A 50 4.76 -19.01 -8.77
CA ALA A 50 6.16 -19.42 -8.86
C ALA A 50 6.39 -20.51 -9.91
N THR A 51 5.46 -21.47 -10.01
CA THR A 51 5.54 -22.55 -11.01
C THR A 51 5.41 -21.99 -12.43
N ALA A 52 4.40 -21.14 -12.69
CA ALA A 52 4.20 -20.49 -13.97
C ALA A 52 5.41 -19.62 -14.38
N LEU A 53 5.96 -18.85 -13.44
CA LEU A 53 7.15 -18.03 -13.70
C LEU A 53 8.35 -18.89 -14.12
N ARG A 54 8.61 -20.02 -13.44
CA ARG A 54 9.70 -20.93 -13.79
C ARG A 54 9.49 -21.67 -15.11
N THR A 55 8.27 -22.10 -15.42
CA THR A 55 8.00 -22.92 -16.61
C THR A 55 7.82 -22.08 -17.87
N ASN A 56 7.16 -20.93 -17.75
CA ASN A 56 6.76 -20.10 -18.89
C ASN A 56 7.69 -18.90 -19.10
N GLY A 57 8.49 -18.55 -18.10
CA GLY A 57 9.28 -17.32 -18.08
C GLY A 57 8.45 -16.07 -17.78
N TYR A 58 7.15 -16.21 -17.50
CA TYR A 58 6.27 -15.11 -17.12
C TYR A 58 5.09 -15.59 -16.26
N VAL A 59 4.47 -14.67 -15.52
CA VAL A 59 3.29 -14.94 -14.68
C VAL A 59 2.29 -13.79 -14.69
N ASN A 60 0.99 -14.12 -14.62
CA ASN A 60 -0.09 -13.17 -14.44
C ASN A 60 -0.68 -13.34 -13.04
N ILE A 61 -0.75 -12.26 -12.26
CA ILE A 61 -1.32 -12.25 -10.90
C ILE A 61 -2.55 -11.36 -10.90
N THR A 62 -3.69 -11.89 -10.49
CA THR A 62 -4.95 -11.13 -10.37
C THR A 62 -5.09 -10.57 -8.97
N LEU A 63 -5.37 -9.27 -8.89
CA LEU A 63 -5.49 -8.50 -7.65
C LEU A 63 -6.90 -7.87 -7.58
N PRO A 64 -7.87 -8.53 -6.94
CA PRO A 64 -9.27 -8.13 -7.02
C PRO A 64 -9.66 -6.93 -6.17
N ASP A 65 -8.89 -6.67 -5.11
CA ASP A 65 -9.28 -5.70 -4.07
C ASP A 65 -8.40 -4.44 -4.05
N ASP A 66 -7.29 -4.44 -4.80
CA ASP A 66 -6.30 -3.38 -4.70
C ASP A 66 -6.64 -2.17 -5.58
N ASN A 67 -6.36 -0.97 -5.06
CA ASN A 67 -6.51 0.27 -5.80
C ASN A 67 -5.44 0.39 -6.92
N PRO A 68 -5.80 0.56 -8.21
CA PRO A 68 -4.83 0.58 -9.31
C PRO A 68 -3.88 1.77 -9.28
N THR A 69 -4.34 2.94 -8.82
CA THR A 69 -3.49 4.13 -8.70
C THR A 69 -2.46 3.97 -7.59
N ALA A 70 -2.87 3.42 -6.44
CA ALA A 70 -1.94 3.13 -5.34
C ALA A 70 -0.92 2.05 -5.73
N MET A 71 -1.38 0.94 -6.33
CA MET A 71 -0.51 -0.12 -6.81
C MET A 71 0.50 0.40 -7.84
N LEU A 72 0.06 1.21 -8.81
CA LEU A 72 0.95 1.84 -9.79
C LEU A 72 2.02 2.71 -9.12
N ALA A 73 1.67 3.50 -8.10
CA ALA A 73 2.63 4.31 -7.37
C ALA A 73 3.68 3.44 -6.65
N VAL A 74 3.25 2.41 -5.92
CA VAL A 74 4.15 1.50 -5.20
C VAL A 74 5.05 0.73 -6.16
N MET A 75 4.51 0.21 -7.26
CA MET A 75 5.31 -0.50 -8.26
C MET A 75 6.34 0.41 -8.93
N ASN A 76 6.01 1.68 -9.22
CA ASN A 76 7.03 2.63 -9.68
C ASN A 76 8.16 2.81 -8.66
N ALA A 77 7.84 2.87 -7.36
CA ALA A 77 8.84 2.97 -6.30
C ALA A 77 9.74 1.72 -6.22
N VAL A 78 9.15 0.52 -6.26
CA VAL A 78 9.87 -0.78 -6.32
C VAL A 78 10.84 -0.85 -7.50
N HIS A 79 10.49 -0.23 -8.62
CA HIS A 79 11.33 -0.16 -9.82
C HIS A 79 12.25 1.07 -9.88
N GLY A 80 12.40 1.82 -8.79
CA GLY A 80 13.27 3.01 -8.73
C GLY A 80 12.80 4.19 -9.59
N ARG A 81 11.56 4.17 -10.09
CA ARG A 81 10.96 5.20 -10.96
C ARG A 81 10.33 6.32 -10.13
N PHE A 82 11.09 6.93 -9.22
CA PHE A 82 10.57 7.91 -8.25
C PHE A 82 9.94 9.15 -8.88
N PHE A 83 10.32 9.55 -10.10
CA PHE A 83 9.63 10.64 -10.83
C PHE A 83 8.18 10.30 -11.21
N SER A 84 7.82 9.01 -11.25
CA SER A 84 6.45 8.53 -11.50
C SER A 84 5.68 8.24 -10.21
N VAL A 85 6.31 8.43 -9.05
CA VAL A 85 5.67 8.31 -7.73
C VAL A 85 5.06 9.67 -7.36
N PRO A 86 3.85 9.72 -6.78
CA PRO A 86 3.25 10.99 -6.36
C PRO A 86 4.17 11.77 -5.42
N GLY A 87 4.50 13.00 -5.78
CA GLY A 87 5.35 13.90 -4.98
C GLY A 87 4.53 14.78 -4.03
N ARG A 88 4.78 16.09 -4.09
CA ARG A 88 4.11 17.08 -3.23
C ARG A 88 2.59 17.13 -3.48
N LYS A 89 1.83 17.48 -2.43
CA LYS A 89 0.36 17.68 -2.47
C LYS A 89 -0.45 16.39 -2.71
N ILE A 90 0.09 15.26 -2.29
CA ILE A 90 -0.62 13.98 -2.30
C ILE A 90 -1.92 14.08 -1.49
N LYS A 91 -2.98 13.45 -2.01
CA LYS A 91 -4.27 13.35 -1.33
C LYS A 91 -4.18 12.27 -0.24
N LEU A 92 -4.68 12.55 0.95
CA LEU A 92 -4.67 11.63 2.09
C LEU A 92 -5.34 10.29 1.75
N GLU A 93 -6.38 10.30 0.93
CA GLU A 93 -7.09 9.12 0.44
C GLU A 93 -6.18 8.20 -0.35
N LEU A 94 -5.38 8.77 -1.27
CA LEU A 94 -4.42 8.01 -2.05
C LEU A 94 -3.26 7.52 -1.18
N LEU A 95 -2.81 8.35 -0.22
CA LEU A 95 -1.76 7.94 0.71
C LEU A 95 -2.23 6.78 1.60
N LYS A 96 -3.50 6.77 2.01
CA LYS A 96 -4.12 5.63 2.70
C LYS A 96 -4.13 4.39 1.81
N ASP A 97 -4.52 4.50 0.55
CA ASP A 97 -4.52 3.34 -0.35
C ASP A 97 -3.09 2.81 -0.61
N ILE A 98 -2.10 3.71 -0.69
CA ILE A 98 -0.67 3.34 -0.74
C ILE A 98 -0.27 2.62 0.55
N ALA A 99 -0.67 3.12 1.72
CA ALA A 99 -0.38 2.50 3.01
C ALA A 99 -0.95 1.07 3.08
N VAL A 100 -2.19 0.85 2.62
CA VAL A 100 -2.80 -0.49 2.55
C VAL A 100 -1.99 -1.44 1.65
N VAL A 101 -1.57 -0.98 0.46
CA VAL A 101 -0.74 -1.79 -0.45
C VAL A 101 0.63 -2.09 0.18
N VAL A 102 1.25 -1.09 0.79
CA VAL A 102 2.58 -1.21 1.40
C VAL A 102 2.57 -2.19 2.57
N ASP A 103 1.57 -2.13 3.43
CA ASP A 103 1.40 -3.03 4.57
C ASP A 103 1.10 -4.46 4.08
N LYS A 104 0.09 -4.62 3.21
CA LYS A 104 -0.35 -5.92 2.68
C LYS A 104 0.76 -6.70 1.97
N TYR A 105 1.62 -6.01 1.23
CA TYR A 105 2.68 -6.62 0.42
C TYR A 105 4.07 -6.48 1.03
N GLU A 106 4.20 -5.96 2.25
CA GLU A 106 5.48 -5.82 2.97
C GLU A 106 6.51 -4.99 2.15
N LEU A 107 6.11 -3.80 1.70
CA LEU A 107 6.86 -2.94 0.76
C LEU A 107 7.34 -1.62 1.39
N PHE A 108 7.44 -1.53 2.71
CA PHE A 108 7.74 -0.29 3.43
C PHE A 108 9.04 0.38 2.96
N GLU A 109 10.11 -0.40 2.82
CA GLU A 109 11.42 0.11 2.41
C GLU A 109 11.39 0.79 1.04
N SER A 110 10.57 0.27 0.11
CA SER A 110 10.47 0.79 -1.26
C SER A 110 9.90 2.20 -1.34
N VAL A 111 9.10 2.60 -0.35
CA VAL A 111 8.46 3.92 -0.30
C VAL A 111 9.07 4.85 0.76
N SER A 112 9.99 4.35 1.57
CA SER A 112 10.58 5.04 2.73
C SER A 112 11.14 6.44 2.40
N THR A 113 11.74 6.61 1.22
CA THR A 113 12.32 7.87 0.75
C THR A 113 11.27 8.97 0.51
N MET A 114 10.01 8.60 0.30
CA MET A 114 8.91 9.53 0.02
C MET A 114 8.18 10.00 1.28
N LEU A 115 8.36 9.30 2.41
CA LEU A 115 7.59 9.53 3.64
C LEU A 115 7.72 10.97 4.15
N SER A 116 8.93 11.54 4.15
CA SER A 116 9.15 12.92 4.60
C SER A 116 8.40 13.94 3.73
N THR A 117 8.36 13.71 2.41
CA THR A 117 7.66 14.57 1.46
C THR A 117 6.15 14.45 1.59
N TRP A 118 5.64 13.22 1.77
CA TRP A 118 4.21 12.99 1.98
C TRP A 118 3.75 13.57 3.31
N ALA A 119 4.46 13.31 4.41
CA ALA A 119 4.15 13.86 5.73
C ALA A 119 4.08 15.39 5.72
N ALA A 120 4.99 16.05 5.00
CA ALA A 120 5.03 17.51 4.91
C ALA A 120 3.97 18.13 3.99
N THR A 121 3.36 17.37 3.09
CA THR A 121 2.51 17.94 2.02
C THR A 121 1.16 17.25 1.80
N VAL A 122 0.86 16.22 2.59
CA VAL A 122 -0.42 15.52 2.54
C VAL A 122 -1.55 16.48 2.88
N ARG A 123 -2.66 16.32 2.16
CA ARG A 123 -3.88 17.11 2.37
C ARG A 123 -5.11 16.24 2.18
N VAL A 124 -6.19 16.58 2.88
CA VAL A 124 -7.50 15.97 2.62
C VAL A 124 -7.94 16.36 1.21
N GLY A 125 -8.10 15.37 0.33
CA GLY A 125 -8.42 15.60 -1.08
C GLY A 125 -9.91 15.75 -1.33
N ASN A 126 -10.75 15.07 -0.55
CA ASN A 126 -12.19 15.09 -0.61
C ASN A 126 -12.76 16.10 0.40
N PRO A 127 -13.32 17.23 -0.06
CA PRO A 127 -13.89 18.23 0.84
C PRO A 127 -15.14 17.75 1.60
N ARG A 128 -15.70 16.60 1.22
CA ARG A 128 -16.85 15.97 1.88
C ARG A 128 -16.45 14.81 2.81
N ALA A 129 -15.15 14.55 2.99
CA ALA A 129 -14.69 13.52 3.92
C ALA A 129 -15.15 13.85 5.34
N SER A 130 -15.74 12.88 6.03
CA SER A 130 -16.09 13.06 7.44
C SER A 130 -14.82 13.04 8.31
N LEU A 131 -14.91 13.59 9.53
CA LEU A 131 -13.82 13.47 10.51
C LEU A 131 -13.48 12.00 10.78
N ARG A 132 -14.49 11.11 10.76
CA ARG A 132 -14.32 9.67 10.88
C ARG A 132 -13.46 9.11 9.75
N ASP A 133 -13.74 9.48 8.50
CA ASP A 133 -12.96 9.02 7.35
C ASP A 133 -11.51 9.49 7.44
N ILE A 134 -11.32 10.77 7.75
CA ILE A 134 -9.99 11.37 7.91
C ILE A 134 -9.20 10.64 9.01
N ALA A 135 -9.85 10.37 10.15
CA ALA A 135 -9.22 9.64 11.25
C ALA A 135 -8.85 8.20 10.84
N LYS A 136 -9.74 7.46 10.16
CA LYS A 136 -9.41 6.13 9.59
C LYS A 136 -8.19 6.18 8.69
N TRP A 137 -8.11 7.18 7.82
CA TRP A 137 -7.01 7.33 6.89
C TRP A 137 -5.69 7.66 7.60
N LEU A 138 -5.72 8.57 8.57
CA LEU A 138 -4.54 8.90 9.38
C LEU A 138 -4.06 7.71 10.21
N LEU A 139 -4.97 6.91 10.77
CA LEU A 139 -4.61 5.69 11.50
C LEU A 139 -3.89 4.68 10.59
N CYS A 140 -4.43 4.39 9.40
CA CYS A 140 -3.75 3.43 8.51
C CYS A 140 -2.40 3.97 7.98
N VAL A 141 -2.31 5.26 7.64
CA VAL A 141 -1.04 5.86 7.21
C VAL A 141 -0.01 5.82 8.34
N SER A 142 -0.39 6.18 9.56
CA SER A 142 0.53 6.19 10.70
C SER A 142 0.93 4.79 11.15
N TRP A 143 0.04 3.80 11.01
CA TRP A 143 0.33 2.39 11.24
C TRP A 143 1.34 1.84 10.22
N ALA A 144 0.99 1.88 8.92
CA ALA A 144 1.79 1.28 7.85
C ALA A 144 3.19 1.89 7.74
N PHE A 145 3.36 3.15 8.17
CA PHE A 145 4.64 3.85 8.11
C PHE A 145 5.34 4.00 9.46
N ASN A 146 4.92 3.24 10.47
CA ASN A 146 5.52 3.22 11.81
C ASN A 146 5.66 4.62 12.46
N MET A 147 4.66 5.48 12.27
CA MET A 147 4.60 6.83 12.86
C MET A 147 3.92 6.78 14.23
N SER A 148 4.58 6.15 15.22
CA SER A 148 3.97 5.81 16.51
C SER A 148 3.38 7.01 17.26
N GLU A 149 4.01 8.19 17.20
CA GLU A 149 3.49 9.40 17.84
C GLU A 149 2.19 9.88 17.19
N ALA A 150 2.12 9.88 15.86
CA ALA A 150 0.92 10.26 15.12
C ALA A 150 -0.20 9.26 15.36
N PHE A 151 0.09 7.95 15.34
CA PHE A 151 -0.89 6.90 15.61
C PHE A 151 -1.48 7.04 17.02
N ARG A 152 -0.63 7.25 18.03
CA ARG A 152 -1.05 7.46 19.42
C ARG A 152 -1.90 8.72 19.55
N PHE A 153 -1.51 9.81 18.91
CA PHE A 153 -2.26 11.06 18.92
C PHE A 153 -3.67 10.85 18.36
N VAL A 154 -3.79 10.31 17.14
CA VAL A 154 -5.10 10.11 16.49
C VAL A 154 -5.97 9.14 17.30
N THR A 155 -5.40 8.05 17.81
CA THR A 155 -6.13 7.09 18.65
C THR A 155 -6.64 7.74 19.94
N LYS A 156 -5.81 8.56 20.59
CA LYS A 156 -6.20 9.28 21.82
C LYS A 156 -7.33 10.27 21.56
N GLU A 157 -7.25 11.05 20.48
CA GLU A 157 -8.31 12.00 20.12
C GLU A 157 -9.64 11.26 19.84
N LEU A 158 -9.60 10.11 19.16
CA LEU A 158 -10.79 9.28 18.93
C LEU A 158 -11.39 8.70 20.21
N VAL A 159 -10.57 8.28 21.17
CA VAL A 159 -11.04 7.70 22.44
C VAL A 159 -11.61 8.78 23.37
N LEU A 160 -10.99 9.97 23.40
CA LEU A 160 -11.44 11.08 24.23
C LEU A 160 -12.67 11.79 23.65
N ASP A 161 -12.83 11.80 22.32
CA ASP A 161 -14.03 12.32 21.66
C ASP A 161 -15.11 11.24 21.65
N THR A 162 -15.92 11.19 22.72
CA THR A 162 -16.92 10.14 23.03
C THR A 162 -18.02 9.91 21.97
N GLY A 163 -17.95 10.53 20.79
CA GLY A 163 -18.91 10.41 19.69
C GLY A 163 -18.42 9.73 18.42
N LEU A 164 -17.13 9.40 18.30
CA LEU A 164 -16.55 8.86 17.05
C LEU A 164 -16.28 7.35 17.14
N ASP A 165 -17.31 6.52 16.90
CA ASP A 165 -17.15 5.06 16.73
C ASP A 165 -16.56 4.66 15.36
N VAL A 166 -15.25 4.42 15.29
CA VAL A 166 -14.51 4.22 14.03
C VAL A 166 -14.39 2.74 13.66
N GLU A 167 -15.22 2.28 12.73
CA GLU A 167 -15.07 0.94 12.14
C GLU A 167 -13.78 0.83 11.29
N LEU A 168 -12.92 -0.15 11.56
CA LEU A 168 -11.60 -0.26 10.91
C LEU A 168 -11.61 -1.15 9.65
N GLU A 169 -12.77 -1.56 9.15
CA GLU A 169 -12.89 -2.34 7.92
C GLU A 169 -12.25 -1.62 6.73
N GLY A 170 -11.50 -2.36 5.91
CA GLY A 170 -10.77 -1.81 4.75
C GLY A 170 -9.55 -0.96 5.11
N THR A 171 -9.09 -0.99 6.36
CA THR A 171 -7.81 -0.41 6.79
C THR A 171 -6.76 -1.49 7.01
N CYS A 172 -5.51 -1.07 7.12
CA CYS A 172 -4.37 -1.91 7.50
C CYS A 172 -4.23 -2.10 9.03
N VAL A 173 -5.08 -1.46 9.85
CA VAL A 173 -4.97 -1.51 11.31
C VAL A 173 -5.70 -2.76 11.83
N PRO A 174 -5.06 -3.62 12.66
CA PRO A 174 -5.72 -4.80 13.23
C PRO A 174 -6.92 -4.44 14.12
N LEU A 175 -7.97 -5.28 14.12
CA LEU A 175 -9.20 -5.03 14.90
C LEU A 175 -9.01 -5.13 16.44
N ASN A 176 -7.87 -5.63 16.93
CA ASN A 176 -7.62 -5.95 18.34
C ASN A 176 -6.60 -5.03 19.05
N VAL A 177 -6.39 -3.79 18.61
CA VAL A 177 -5.34 -2.88 19.14
C VAL A 177 -5.68 -2.29 20.55
N GLY A 178 -6.59 -2.91 21.30
CA GLY A 178 -7.11 -2.41 22.58
C GLY A 178 -6.39 -2.88 23.87
N GLY A 179 -5.28 -3.62 23.79
CA GLY A 179 -4.57 -4.13 24.97
C GLY A 179 -3.09 -3.77 24.92
N GLU A 180 -2.51 -3.39 26.07
CA GLU A 180 -1.11 -3.01 26.28
C GLU A 180 -0.12 -3.80 25.39
N PHE A 181 0.46 -3.13 24.39
CA PHE A 181 1.64 -3.65 23.70
C PHE A 181 2.81 -2.69 23.89
N LEU A 182 3.84 -3.21 24.55
CA LEU A 182 5.22 -2.84 24.26
C LEU A 182 5.40 -3.00 22.75
N PHE A 183 5.42 -1.88 22.03
CA PHE A 183 5.58 -1.84 20.58
C PHE A 183 6.93 -2.46 20.22
N HIS A 184 6.89 -3.66 19.64
CA HIS A 184 7.96 -4.13 18.79
C HIS A 184 7.53 -3.85 17.35
N PRO A 185 8.17 -2.89 16.65
CA PRO A 185 7.89 -2.69 15.24
C PRO A 185 8.15 -3.99 14.47
N PRO A 186 7.42 -4.25 13.37
CA PRO A 186 7.73 -5.36 12.49
C PRO A 186 9.18 -5.23 12.01
N LYS A 187 9.87 -6.39 11.93
CA LYS A 187 11.25 -6.48 11.46
C LYS A 187 11.38 -6.01 10.02
#